data_AF-A0A529LNE2-F1
#
_entry.id   AF-A0A529LNE2-F1
#
_cell.length_a   1.000
_cell.length_b   1.000
_cell.length_c   1.000
_cell.angle_alpha   90.00
_cell.angle_beta   90.00
_cell.angle_gamma   90.00
#
_symmetry.space_group_name_H-M   'P 1'
#
loop_
_entity.id
_entity.type
_entity.pdbx_description
1 polymer ?
#
loop_
_entity_poly.entity_id
_entity_poly.type
_entity_poly.pdbx_seq_one_letter_code
_entity_poly.pdbx_strand_id
1 'polypeptide(L)'
;HMGLSPADTETVAWLVENHLVMSMTAQTRDLNDRKTIEDFAAIVQSVERLKLLLILTVCDIRGVGPGVWNGWKGQLLRTLYYETELLLTGGFSEVSRAQRTAAARERLAEALADWPDKARKRYVGQHYENYLLTVDLADQLRHAEFIREADVSGNKLATMVKTHQFEAVTEITVLAQDHPRLLSVIAGACAGAGGNIVDAQIFTTS
;
A
#
# COMPACT_ATOMS: atom_id res chain seq x y z
N HIS A 1 35.05 16.08 22.67
CA HIS A 1 33.57 15.96 22.57
C HIS A 1 33.07 17.05 21.62
N MET A 2 32.18 16.72 20.68
CA MET A 2 31.69 17.61 19.61
C MET A 2 30.75 18.75 20.09
N GLY A 3 30.65 19.02 21.39
CA GLY A 3 29.83 20.12 21.94
C GLY A 3 28.31 19.92 21.92
N LEU A 4 27.82 18.72 21.58
CA LEU A 4 26.39 18.41 21.55
C LEU A 4 25.79 18.30 22.96
N SER A 5 24.53 18.70 23.10
CA SER A 5 23.77 18.47 24.32
C SER A 5 23.51 16.97 24.53
N PRO A 6 23.21 16.51 25.77
CA PRO A 6 22.80 15.13 26.01
C PRO A 6 21.60 14.72 25.16
N ALA A 7 20.61 15.61 24.96
CA ALA A 7 19.42 15.35 24.16
C ALA A 7 19.73 15.20 22.67
N ASP A 8 20.61 16.04 22.12
CA ASP A 8 21.04 15.92 20.73
C ASP A 8 21.85 14.62 20.52
N THR A 9 22.70 14.28 21.49
CA THR A 9 23.50 13.05 21.45
C THR A 9 22.59 11.81 21.46
N GLU A 10 21.57 11.79 22.31
CA GLU A 10 20.57 10.72 22.34
C GLU A 10 19.80 10.62 21.02
N THR A 11 19.35 11.76 20.49
CA THR A 11 18.59 11.81 19.23
C THR A 11 19.42 11.27 18.06
N VAL A 12 20.69 11.69 17.95
CA VAL A 12 21.61 11.21 16.91
C VAL A 12 21.89 9.71 17.09
N ALA A 13 22.15 9.25 18.30
CA ALA A 13 22.38 7.83 18.57
C ALA A 13 21.16 6.98 18.16
N TRP A 14 19.95 7.43 18.53
CA TRP A 14 18.71 6.77 18.15
C TRP A 14 18.51 6.74 16.62
N LEU A 15 18.80 7.84 15.93
CA LEU A 15 18.71 7.89 14.46
C LEU A 15 19.68 6.91 13.80
N VAL A 16 20.91 6.82 14.29
CA VAL A 16 21.90 5.85 13.79
C VAL A 16 21.44 4.42 14.04
N GLU A 17 20.90 4.12 15.22
CA GLU A 17 20.37 2.79 15.53
C GLU A 17 19.18 2.41 14.64
N ASN A 18 18.30 3.36 14.33
CA ASN A 18 17.01 3.10 13.67
C ASN A 18 16.97 3.50 12.17
N HIS A 19 18.07 3.93 11.55
CA HIS A 19 18.07 4.53 10.21
C HIS A 19 17.46 3.65 9.10
N LEU A 20 17.48 2.32 9.24
CA LEU A 20 16.87 1.39 8.28
C LEU A 20 15.40 1.08 8.56
N VAL A 21 14.90 1.38 9.77
CA VAL A 21 13.55 0.95 10.19
C VAL A 21 12.49 1.50 9.24
N MET A 22 12.58 2.78 8.86
CA MET A 22 11.59 3.39 7.97
C MET A 22 11.62 2.79 6.57
N SER A 23 12.81 2.62 5.97
CA SER A 23 12.92 2.05 4.62
C SER A 23 12.49 0.58 4.58
N MET A 24 12.87 -0.22 5.59
CA MET A 24 12.45 -1.62 5.70
C MET A 24 10.94 -1.74 5.89
N THR A 25 10.36 -1.00 6.83
CA THR A 25 8.90 -1.04 7.06
C THR A 25 8.14 -0.62 5.82
N ALA A 26 8.52 0.50 5.19
CA ALA A 26 7.83 1.02 4.02
C ALA A 26 7.87 0.07 2.81
N GLN A 27 8.92 -0.74 2.66
CA GLN A 27 9.12 -1.60 1.49
C GLN A 27 8.72 -3.05 1.69
N THR A 28 8.61 -3.53 2.94
CA THR A 28 8.40 -4.97 3.22
C THR A 28 7.10 -5.29 3.95
N ARG A 29 6.34 -4.28 4.38
CA ARG A 29 5.10 -4.44 5.14
C ARG A 29 3.91 -3.82 4.42
N ASP A 30 2.72 -4.30 4.74
CA ASP A 30 1.47 -3.69 4.26
C ASP A 30 1.20 -2.40 5.04
N LEU A 31 1.34 -1.25 4.39
CA LEU A 31 1.13 0.06 5.01
C LEU A 31 -0.34 0.37 5.30
N ASN A 32 -1.27 -0.44 4.81
CA ASN A 32 -2.68 -0.33 5.16
C ASN A 32 -3.04 -1.15 6.41
N ASP A 33 -2.16 -2.05 6.85
CA ASP A 33 -2.35 -2.79 8.08
C ASP A 33 -2.10 -1.87 9.28
N ARG A 34 -3.16 -1.69 10.07
CA ARG A 34 -3.11 -0.89 11.30
C ARG A 34 -2.00 -1.35 12.24
N LYS A 35 -1.78 -2.67 12.35
CA LYS A 35 -0.77 -3.22 13.25
C LYS A 35 0.64 -2.81 12.81
N THR A 36 0.91 -2.81 11.51
CA THR A 36 2.17 -2.29 10.94
C THR A 36 2.41 -0.82 11.34
N ILE A 37 1.39 0.04 11.24
CA ILE A 37 1.50 1.45 11.65
C ILE A 37 1.71 1.60 13.16
N GLU A 38 1.00 0.81 13.97
CA GLU A 38 1.15 0.82 15.43
C GLU A 38 2.53 0.36 15.88
N ASP A 39 3.07 -0.70 15.28
CA ASP A 39 4.39 -1.23 15.58
C ASP A 39 5.50 -0.24 15.21
N PHE A 40 5.37 0.42 14.05
CA PHE A 40 6.32 1.45 13.64
C PHE A 40 6.23 2.69 14.54
N ALA A 41 5.01 3.14 14.89
CA ALA A 41 4.81 4.26 15.81
C ALA A 41 5.38 3.98 17.20
N ALA A 42 5.29 2.74 17.69
CA ALA A 42 5.87 2.33 18.97
C ALA A 42 7.40 2.44 19.00
N ILE A 43 8.06 2.26 17.85
CA ILE A 43 9.51 2.46 17.71
C ILE A 43 9.83 3.96 17.65
N VAL A 44 9.11 4.72 16.82
CA VAL A 44 9.41 6.14 16.55
C VAL A 44 9.05 7.05 17.71
N GLN A 45 7.97 6.76 18.43
CA GLN A 45 7.52 7.38 19.69
C GLN A 45 7.13 8.87 19.64
N SER A 46 7.68 9.67 18.72
CA SER A 46 7.39 11.10 18.63
C SER A 46 7.42 11.62 17.19
N VAL A 47 6.65 12.69 16.94
CA VAL A 47 6.59 13.35 15.62
C VAL A 47 7.95 13.92 15.22
N GLU A 48 8.75 14.37 16.19
CA GLU A 48 10.08 14.90 15.92
C GLU A 48 11.03 13.79 15.41
N ARG A 49 11.06 12.63 16.08
CA ARG A 49 11.82 11.47 15.61
C ARG A 49 11.35 10.98 14.24
N LEU A 50 10.03 11.00 13.99
CA LEU A 50 9.44 10.65 12.69
C LEU A 50 9.97 11.52 11.55
N LYS A 51 10.00 12.84 11.75
CA LYS A 51 10.49 13.81 10.77
C LYS A 51 11.98 13.64 10.49
N LEU A 52 12.78 13.53 11.55
CA LEU A 52 14.22 13.35 11.42
C LEU A 52 14.56 12.03 10.72
N LEU A 53 13.87 10.94 11.08
CA LEU A 53 14.07 9.64 10.45
C LEU A 53 13.71 9.67 8.95
N LEU A 54 12.59 10.32 8.57
CA LEU A 54 12.22 10.49 7.17
C LEU A 54 13.32 11.21 6.37
N ILE A 55 13.83 12.33 6.89
CA ILE A 55 14.90 13.09 6.22
C ILE A 55 16.14 12.22 6.05
N LEU A 56 16.58 11.54 7.13
CA LEU A 56 17.73 10.64 7.10
C LEU A 56 17.55 9.53 6.07
N THR A 57 16.40 8.85 6.07
CA THR A 57 16.09 7.76 5.13
C THR A 57 16.08 8.25 3.67
N VAL A 58 15.54 9.43 3.37
CA VAL A 58 15.57 9.98 2.01
C VAL A 58 16.99 10.31 1.56
N CYS A 59 17.80 10.90 2.45
CA CYS A 59 19.20 11.17 2.18
C CYS A 59 20.00 9.89 1.94
N ASP A 60 19.78 8.85 2.75
CA ASP A 60 20.42 7.55 2.64
C ASP A 60 20.11 6.88 1.29
N ILE A 61 18.82 6.73 0.94
CA ILE A 61 18.38 6.11 -0.33
C ILE A 61 18.92 6.87 -1.54
N ARG A 62 18.97 8.20 -1.50
CA ARG A 62 19.54 9.03 -2.58
C ARG A 62 21.06 8.91 -2.66
N GLY A 63 21.73 8.69 -1.53
CA GLY A 63 23.18 8.52 -1.45
C GLY A 63 23.68 7.20 -2.06
N VAL A 64 22.84 6.17 -2.15
CA VAL A 64 23.21 4.85 -2.70
C VAL A 64 23.60 4.92 -4.18
N GLY A 65 22.90 5.70 -5.01
CA GLY A 65 23.21 5.82 -6.43
C GLY A 65 22.05 6.26 -7.32
N PRO A 66 22.35 6.58 -8.59
CA PRO A 66 21.34 7.03 -9.55
C PRO A 66 20.25 5.97 -9.75
N GLY A 67 18.98 6.40 -9.82
CA GLY A 67 17.83 5.52 -10.07
C GLY A 67 17.32 4.72 -8.87
N VAL A 68 18.05 4.70 -7.74
CA VAL A 68 17.60 4.01 -6.52
C VAL A 68 16.42 4.74 -5.88
N TRP A 69 16.49 6.07 -5.79
CA TRP A 69 15.36 6.91 -5.42
C TRP A 69 14.42 7.12 -6.61
N ASN A 70 13.14 6.77 -6.45
CA ASN A 70 12.10 6.95 -7.48
C ASN A 70 10.76 7.36 -6.85
N GLY A 71 9.78 7.71 -7.69
CA GLY A 71 8.45 8.18 -7.26
C GLY A 71 7.74 7.16 -6.36
N TRP A 72 7.85 5.87 -6.71
CA TRP A 72 7.31 4.76 -5.91
C TRP A 72 7.83 4.73 -4.46
N LYS A 73 9.15 4.71 -4.26
CA LYS A 73 9.73 4.72 -2.90
C LYS A 73 9.34 5.99 -2.13
N GLY A 74 9.29 7.13 -2.83
CA GLY A 74 8.80 8.37 -2.23
C GLY A 74 7.36 8.28 -1.75
N GLN A 75 6.50 7.55 -2.48
CA GLN A 75 5.12 7.34 -2.08
C GLN A 75 5.00 6.44 -0.86
N LEU A 76 5.72 5.32 -0.81
CA LEU A 76 5.73 4.43 0.36
C LEU A 76 6.15 5.16 1.64
N LEU A 77 7.21 5.97 1.57
CA LEU A 77 7.67 6.76 2.73
C LEU A 77 6.65 7.83 3.15
N ARG A 78 5.97 8.48 2.20
CA ARG A 78 4.90 9.45 2.51
C ARG A 78 3.72 8.78 3.19
N THR A 79 3.26 7.65 2.66
CA THR A 79 2.14 6.89 3.27
C THR A 79 2.48 6.50 4.71
N LEU A 80 3.63 5.86 4.93
CA LEU A 80 4.06 5.49 6.27
C LEU A 80 4.17 6.70 7.20
N TYR A 81 4.74 7.82 6.72
CA TYR A 81 4.85 9.05 7.51
C TYR A 81 3.47 9.57 7.97
N TYR A 82 2.53 9.77 7.06
CA TYR A 82 1.25 10.41 7.40
C TYR A 82 0.35 9.52 8.26
N GLU A 83 0.32 8.20 7.99
CA GLU A 83 -0.43 7.26 8.84
C GLU A 83 0.13 7.20 10.27
N THR A 84 1.47 7.27 10.40
CA THR A 84 2.14 7.29 11.71
C THR A 84 1.94 8.62 12.43
N GLU A 85 2.05 9.74 11.72
CA GLU A 85 1.83 11.09 12.28
C GLU A 85 0.41 11.23 12.83
N LEU A 86 -0.59 10.71 12.13
CA LEU A 86 -1.98 10.71 12.58
C LEU A 86 -2.16 9.93 13.89
N LEU A 87 -1.45 8.81 14.05
CA LEU A 87 -1.45 8.02 15.28
C LEU A 87 -0.77 8.76 16.43
N LEU A 88 0.41 9.33 16.19
CA LEU A 88 1.19 10.03 17.22
C LEU A 88 0.54 11.34 17.69
N THR A 89 -0.23 12.00 16.83
CA THR A 89 -0.93 13.25 17.16
C THR A 89 -2.33 13.03 17.76
N GLY A 90 -2.77 11.78 17.91
CA GLY A 90 -4.11 11.45 18.40
C GLY A 90 -5.22 11.77 17.41
N GLY A 91 -4.90 11.99 16.13
CA GLY A 91 -5.85 12.31 15.07
C GLY A 91 -6.72 11.14 14.59
N PHE A 92 -6.57 9.95 15.18
CA PHE A 92 -7.55 8.88 15.01
C PHE A 92 -8.82 9.22 15.79
N SER A 93 -9.75 9.90 15.13
CA SER A 93 -11.18 9.74 15.44
C SER A 93 -11.49 8.23 15.46
N GLU A 94 -12.12 7.77 16.54
CA GLU A 94 -12.43 6.37 16.90
C GLU A 94 -13.40 5.67 15.93
N VAL A 95 -13.26 5.85 14.62
CA VAL A 95 -14.05 5.10 13.65
C VAL A 95 -13.43 3.71 13.56
N SER A 96 -14.13 2.77 14.18
CA SER A 96 -13.76 1.35 14.16
C SER A 96 -13.52 0.87 12.72
N ARG A 97 -12.63 -0.12 12.55
CA ARG A 97 -12.36 -0.73 11.24
C ARG A 97 -13.66 -1.18 10.55
N ALA A 98 -14.60 -1.71 11.33
CA ALA A 98 -15.93 -2.10 10.84
C ALA A 98 -16.72 -0.93 10.24
N GLN A 99 -16.73 0.24 10.90
CA GLN A 99 -17.41 1.43 10.36
C GLN A 99 -16.74 1.95 9.09
N ARG A 100 -15.40 1.94 9.03
CA ARG A 100 -14.67 2.32 7.81
C ARG A 100 -14.98 1.38 6.65
N THR A 101 -15.01 0.07 6.90
CA THR A 101 -15.38 -0.93 5.88
C THR A 101 -16.83 -0.75 5.42
N ALA A 102 -17.76 -0.48 6.33
CA ALA A 102 -19.16 -0.24 5.99
C ALA A 102 -19.31 1.01 5.11
N ALA A 103 -18.66 2.12 5.47
CA ALA A 103 -18.67 3.34 4.68
C ALA A 103 -18.01 3.16 3.30
N ALA A 104 -16.91 2.41 3.22
CA ALA A 104 -16.26 2.09 1.95
C ALA A 104 -17.17 1.24 1.04
N ARG A 105 -17.87 0.25 1.63
CA ARG A 105 -18.82 -0.61 0.93
C ARG A 105 -20.02 0.18 0.39
N GLU A 106 -20.57 1.09 1.19
CA GLU A 106 -21.65 1.97 0.79
C GLU A 106 -21.23 2.88 -0.36
N ARG A 107 -20.07 3.53 -0.25
CA ARG A 107 -19.51 4.38 -1.31
C ARG A 107 -19.30 3.62 -2.63
N LEU A 108 -18.81 2.38 -2.57
CA LEU A 108 -18.69 1.53 -3.75
C LEU A 108 -20.08 1.19 -4.34
N ALA A 109 -21.06 0.87 -3.50
CA ALA A 109 -22.41 0.56 -3.95
C ALA A 109 -23.13 1.76 -4.59
N GLU A 110 -22.90 2.97 -4.06
CA GLU A 110 -23.38 4.23 -4.64
C GLU A 110 -22.71 4.51 -5.99
N ALA A 111 -21.39 4.36 -6.09
CA ALA A 111 -20.66 4.58 -7.33
C ALA A 111 -21.04 3.56 -8.44
N LEU A 112 -21.55 2.39 -8.05
CA LEU A 112 -22.10 1.37 -8.96
C LEU A 112 -23.63 1.46 -9.11
N ALA A 113 -24.26 2.60 -8.82
CA ALA A 113 -25.72 2.74 -8.85
C ALA A 113 -26.37 2.40 -10.20
N ASP A 114 -25.65 2.64 -11.31
CA ASP A 114 -26.14 2.35 -12.66
C ASP A 114 -26.07 0.86 -13.04
N TRP A 115 -25.50 0.02 -12.18
CA TRP A 115 -25.41 -1.42 -12.44
C TRP A 115 -26.71 -2.15 -12.12
N PRO A 116 -27.01 -3.27 -12.82
CA PRO A 116 -28.11 -4.14 -12.46
C PRO A 116 -28.00 -4.59 -11.00
N ASP A 117 -29.11 -4.49 -10.26
CA ASP A 117 -29.17 -4.71 -8.81
C ASP A 117 -28.50 -6.02 -8.34
N LYS A 118 -28.72 -7.10 -9.09
CA LYS A 118 -28.13 -8.41 -8.81
C LYS A 118 -26.62 -8.43 -9.01
N ALA A 119 -26.12 -7.78 -10.06
CA ALA A 119 -24.69 -7.68 -10.36
C ALA A 119 -23.97 -6.79 -9.34
N ARG A 120 -24.57 -5.65 -8.99
CA ARG A 120 -24.09 -4.73 -7.96
C ARG A 120 -23.96 -5.42 -6.60
N LYS A 121 -25.04 -6.06 -6.12
CA LYS A 121 -25.04 -6.78 -4.83
C LYS A 121 -24.03 -7.91 -4.80
N ARG A 122 -23.89 -8.66 -5.90
CA ARG A 122 -22.85 -9.69 -6.03
C ARG A 122 -21.48 -9.03 -5.88
N TYR A 123 -21.10 -8.12 -6.78
CA TYR A 123 -19.76 -7.52 -6.76
C TYR A 123 -19.38 -6.88 -5.43
N VAL A 124 -20.27 -6.04 -4.87
CA VAL A 124 -20.05 -5.39 -3.59
C VAL A 124 -19.88 -6.42 -2.46
N GLY A 125 -20.56 -7.55 -2.52
CA GLY A 125 -20.48 -8.62 -1.51
C GLY A 125 -19.28 -9.56 -1.65
N GLN A 126 -18.61 -9.62 -2.81
CA GLN A 126 -17.54 -10.57 -3.10
C GLN A 126 -16.17 -10.20 -2.53
N HIS A 127 -15.96 -8.92 -2.19
CA HIS A 127 -14.67 -8.43 -1.75
C HIS A 127 -14.49 -8.52 -0.23
N TYR A 128 -13.31 -8.99 0.19
CA TYR A 128 -12.87 -8.93 1.58
C TYR A 128 -12.70 -7.48 2.03
N GLU A 129 -12.82 -7.26 3.34
CA GLU A 129 -12.71 -5.93 3.94
C GLU A 129 -11.40 -5.24 3.60
N ASN A 130 -10.30 -6.00 3.45
CA ASN A 130 -9.01 -5.41 3.13
C ASN A 130 -9.06 -4.67 1.79
N TYR A 131 -9.59 -5.30 0.74
CA TYR A 131 -9.71 -4.68 -0.58
C TYR A 131 -10.46 -3.33 -0.54
N LEU A 132 -11.58 -3.28 0.19
CA LEU A 132 -12.40 -2.07 0.32
C LEU A 132 -11.67 -0.93 1.03
N LEU A 133 -10.72 -1.26 1.91
CA LEU A 133 -9.97 -0.29 2.71
C LEU A 133 -8.67 0.15 2.05
N THR A 134 -8.02 -0.73 1.26
CA THR A 134 -6.68 -0.49 0.71
C THR A 134 -6.69 0.02 -0.73
N VAL A 135 -7.72 -0.31 -1.51
CA VAL A 135 -7.82 0.10 -2.93
C VAL A 135 -8.62 1.38 -3.03
N ASP A 136 -8.14 2.35 -3.80
CA ASP A 136 -8.89 3.59 -4.01
C ASP A 136 -10.19 3.36 -4.80
N LEU A 137 -11.17 4.25 -4.66
CA LEU A 137 -12.48 4.05 -5.29
C LEU A 137 -12.40 3.97 -6.83
N ALA A 138 -11.49 4.73 -7.46
CA ALA A 138 -11.37 4.74 -8.92
C ALA A 138 -10.87 3.38 -9.44
N ASP A 139 -9.89 2.78 -8.76
CA ASP A 139 -9.39 1.46 -9.04
C ASP A 139 -10.38 0.37 -8.64
N GLN A 140 -11.16 0.56 -7.57
CA GLN A 140 -12.28 -0.34 -7.24
C GLN A 140 -13.30 -0.41 -8.39
N LEU A 141 -13.66 0.73 -8.99
CA LEU A 141 -14.58 0.80 -10.13
C LEU A 141 -13.98 0.16 -11.39
N ARG A 142 -12.71 0.44 -11.69
CA ARG A 142 -11.98 -0.16 -12.81
C ARG A 142 -11.91 -1.68 -12.68
N HIS A 143 -11.58 -2.20 -11.50
CA HIS A 143 -11.60 -3.63 -11.22
C HIS A 143 -13.01 -4.22 -11.34
N ALA A 144 -14.05 -3.46 -11.00
CA ALA A 144 -15.42 -3.90 -11.15
C ALA A 144 -15.77 -4.17 -12.60
N GLU A 145 -15.53 -3.19 -13.46
CA GLU A 145 -15.76 -3.32 -14.89
C GLU A 145 -14.95 -4.48 -15.48
N PHE A 146 -13.67 -4.58 -15.13
CA PHE A 146 -12.80 -5.66 -15.58
C PHE A 146 -13.29 -7.05 -15.19
N ILE A 147 -13.71 -7.24 -13.93
CA ILE A 147 -14.28 -8.52 -13.45
C ILE A 147 -15.60 -8.82 -14.18
N ARG A 148 -16.46 -7.82 -14.36
CA ARG A 148 -17.74 -7.99 -15.08
C ARG A 148 -17.51 -8.39 -16.53
N GLU A 149 -16.57 -7.79 -17.23
CA GLU A 149 -16.22 -8.12 -18.61
C GLU A 149 -15.66 -9.54 -18.74
N ALA A 150 -14.79 -9.94 -17.80
CA ALA A 150 -14.26 -11.30 -17.74
C ALA A 150 -15.37 -12.33 -17.49
N ASP A 151 -16.28 -12.05 -16.56
CA ASP A 151 -17.44 -12.89 -16.24
C ASP A 151 -18.38 -13.05 -17.46
N VAL A 152 -18.73 -11.95 -18.14
CA VAL A 152 -19.58 -11.97 -19.34
C VAL A 152 -18.93 -12.76 -20.47
N SER A 153 -17.61 -12.66 -20.60
CA SER A 153 -16.84 -13.38 -21.63
C SER A 153 -16.54 -14.85 -21.26
N GLY A 154 -16.84 -15.27 -20.02
CA GLY A 154 -16.51 -16.60 -19.52
C GLY A 154 -15.00 -16.86 -19.36
N ASN A 155 -14.19 -15.79 -19.27
CA ASN A 155 -12.74 -15.88 -19.20
C ASN A 155 -12.30 -16.24 -17.78
N LYS A 156 -11.70 -17.43 -17.62
CA LYS A 156 -11.13 -17.88 -16.33
C LYS A 156 -9.77 -17.25 -16.00
N LEU A 157 -9.16 -16.60 -16.98
CA LEU A 157 -7.94 -15.83 -16.88
C LEU A 157 -8.13 -14.55 -17.69
N ALA A 158 -7.95 -13.40 -17.06
CA ALA A 158 -7.97 -12.09 -17.71
C ALA A 158 -6.84 -11.23 -17.16
N THR A 159 -6.32 -10.32 -17.98
CA THR A 159 -5.31 -9.34 -17.56
C THR A 159 -5.68 -7.93 -17.99
N MET A 160 -5.25 -6.94 -17.21
CA MET A 160 -5.36 -5.52 -17.52
C MET A 160 -4.05 -4.84 -17.14
N VAL A 161 -3.71 -3.77 -17.86
CA VAL A 161 -2.46 -3.03 -17.64
C VAL A 161 -2.76 -1.53 -17.47
N LYS A 162 -2.16 -0.92 -16.45
CA LYS A 162 -2.21 0.54 -16.19
C LYS A 162 -0.78 1.04 -15.97
N THR A 163 -0.43 2.19 -16.56
CA THR A 163 0.90 2.79 -16.38
C THR A 163 0.82 3.97 -15.41
N HIS A 164 1.68 3.93 -14.40
CA HIS A 164 1.83 4.94 -13.36
C HIS A 164 3.09 5.74 -13.68
N GLN A 165 2.94 6.77 -14.52
CA GLN A 165 4.04 7.54 -15.10
C GLN A 165 4.90 8.23 -14.03
N PHE A 166 4.27 8.78 -13.00
CA PHE A 166 4.97 9.48 -11.93
C PHE A 166 5.82 8.53 -11.07
N GLU A 167 5.28 7.34 -10.78
CA GLU A 167 5.96 6.29 -10.03
C GLU A 167 7.00 5.54 -10.88
N ALA A 168 6.94 5.69 -12.21
CA ALA A 168 7.66 4.88 -13.19
C ALA A 168 7.36 3.37 -13.05
N VAL A 169 6.08 3.04 -12.83
CA VAL A 169 5.60 1.66 -12.58
C VAL A 169 4.57 1.26 -13.63
N THR A 170 4.59 -0.01 -14.04
CA THR A 170 3.49 -0.63 -14.80
C THR A 170 2.75 -1.59 -13.88
N GLU A 171 1.48 -1.32 -13.65
CA GLU A 171 0.59 -2.20 -12.91
C GLU A 171 0.01 -3.24 -13.88
N ILE A 172 0.12 -4.52 -13.50
CA ILE A 172 -0.50 -5.63 -14.19
C ILE A 172 -1.53 -6.25 -13.24
N THR A 173 -2.81 -6.07 -13.54
CA THR A 173 -3.91 -6.73 -12.83
C THR A 173 -4.14 -8.10 -13.46
N VAL A 174 -4.16 -9.16 -12.66
CA VAL A 174 -4.45 -10.53 -13.10
C VAL A 174 -5.67 -11.04 -12.36
N LEU A 175 -6.71 -11.42 -13.10
CA LEU A 175 -7.87 -12.15 -12.58
C LEU A 175 -7.76 -13.60 -13.02
N ALA A 176 -7.68 -14.53 -12.07
CA ALA A 176 -7.58 -15.96 -12.36
C ALA A 176 -8.23 -16.82 -11.27
N GLN A 177 -8.55 -18.07 -11.61
CA GLN A 177 -8.89 -19.08 -10.60
C GLN A 177 -7.66 -19.41 -9.76
N ASP A 178 -7.82 -19.38 -8.43
CA ASP A 178 -6.71 -19.68 -7.52
C ASP A 178 -6.28 -21.15 -7.65
N HIS A 179 -4.97 -21.36 -7.70
CA HIS A 179 -4.35 -22.67 -7.72
C HIS A 179 -2.92 -22.60 -7.15
N PRO A 180 -2.38 -23.73 -6.65
CA PRO A 180 -1.02 -23.76 -6.12
C PRO A 180 0.00 -23.16 -7.09
N ARG A 181 0.88 -22.31 -6.57
CA ARG A 181 1.98 -21.63 -7.28
C ARG A 181 1.56 -20.56 -8.29
N LEU A 182 0.28 -20.17 -8.38
CA LEU A 182 -0.17 -19.11 -9.30
C LEU A 182 0.69 -17.85 -9.18
N LEU A 183 0.87 -17.32 -7.96
CA LEU A 183 1.71 -16.16 -7.72
C LEU A 183 3.16 -16.37 -8.15
N SER A 184 3.74 -17.54 -7.85
CA SER A 184 5.12 -17.87 -8.24
C SER A 184 5.29 -17.93 -9.75
N VAL A 185 4.27 -18.41 -10.49
CA VAL A 185 4.28 -18.41 -11.96
C VAL A 185 4.22 -16.99 -12.50
N ILE A 186 3.34 -16.14 -11.96
CA ILE A 186 3.24 -14.73 -12.36
C ILE A 186 4.56 -14.01 -12.08
N ALA A 187 5.12 -14.16 -10.88
CA ALA A 187 6.39 -13.55 -10.52
C ALA A 187 7.55 -14.06 -11.40
N GLY A 188 7.58 -15.36 -11.70
CA GLY A 188 8.55 -15.96 -12.61
C GLY A 188 8.41 -15.44 -14.05
N ALA A 189 7.20 -15.21 -14.53
CA ALA A 189 6.96 -14.61 -15.84
C ALA A 189 7.45 -13.16 -15.90
N CYS A 190 7.18 -12.36 -14.87
CA CYS A 190 7.71 -10.99 -14.76
C CYS A 190 9.24 -10.98 -14.75
N ALA A 191 9.87 -11.83 -13.93
CA ALA A 191 11.33 -11.95 -13.85
C ALA A 191 11.94 -12.43 -15.17
N GLY A 192 11.31 -13.40 -15.84
CA GLY A 192 11.73 -13.91 -17.15
C GLY A 192 11.63 -12.88 -18.27
N ALA A 193 10.71 -11.91 -18.15
CA ALA A 193 10.60 -10.76 -19.04
C ALA A 193 11.58 -9.61 -18.69
N GLY A 194 12.44 -9.79 -17.68
CA GLY A 194 13.36 -8.75 -17.19
C GLY A 194 12.69 -7.67 -16.32
N GLY A 195 11.44 -7.91 -15.87
CA GLY A 195 10.71 -7.01 -14.99
C GLY A 195 11.19 -7.12 -13.54
N ASN A 196 11.28 -5.98 -12.86
CA ASN A 196 11.46 -5.92 -11.42
C ASN A 196 10.11 -5.68 -10.74
N ILE A 197 9.71 -6.56 -9.82
CA ILE A 197 8.45 -6.44 -9.08
C ILE A 197 8.69 -5.51 -7.89
N VAL A 198 8.07 -4.34 -7.92
CA VAL A 198 8.21 -3.32 -6.86
C VAL A 198 7.12 -3.39 -5.79
N ASP A 199 5.98 -4.00 -6.13
CA ASP A 199 4.83 -4.27 -5.25
C ASP A 199 4.00 -5.42 -5.80
N ALA A 200 3.22 -6.07 -4.93
CA ALA A 200 2.19 -7.02 -5.31
C ALA A 200 1.05 -7.02 -4.29
N GLN A 201 -0.15 -6.71 -4.76
CA GLN A 201 -1.38 -6.82 -3.96
C GLN A 201 -2.20 -8.01 -4.42
N ILE A 202 -2.68 -8.80 -3.46
CA ILE A 202 -3.41 -10.04 -3.73
C ILE A 202 -4.72 -9.99 -2.95
N PHE A 203 -5.81 -10.13 -3.69
CA PHE A 203 -7.16 -10.20 -3.15
C PHE A 203 -7.84 -11.44 -3.71
N THR A 204 -8.47 -12.19 -2.82
CA THR A 204 -9.39 -13.27 -3.21
C THR A 204 -10.81 -12.70 -3.29
N THR A 205 -11.67 -13.31 -4.09
CA THR A 205 -13.10 -12.96 -4.15
C THR A 205 -13.91 -14.20 -3.83
N SER A 206 -14.99 -14.07 -3.05
CA SER A 206 -15.88 -15.18 -2.68
C SER A 206 -17.12 -15.34 -3.55
#